data_AF-A0A1I5CQB2-F1
#
_entry.id   AF-A0A1I5CQB2-F1
#
_cell.length_a   1.000
_cell.length_b   1.000
_cell.length_c   1.000
_cell.angle_alpha   90.00
_cell.angle_beta   90.00
_cell.angle_gamma   90.00
#
_symmetry.space_group_name_H-M   'P 1'
#
loop_
_entity.id
_entity.type
_entity.pdbx_description
1 polymer ?
#
loop_
_entity_poly.entity_id
_entity_poly.type
_entity_poly.pdbx_seq_one_letter_code
_entity_poly.pdbx_strand_id
1 'polypeptide(L)'
;FEHSSGTSIKGKTRVYPTGAKLLKADLSQAANSAIVWDKEMKEYYERKRKEGKAYGVVLNAVKFKLVGRMFAVVKRGTPFVELMTYKK
;
A
#
# COMPACT_ATOMS: atom_id res chain seq x y z
N PHE A 1 -12.75 -9.15 -4.51
CA PHE A 1 -13.07 -10.36 -5.28
C PHE A 1 -14.46 -10.76 -4.91
N GLU A 2 -15.37 -10.75 -5.87
CA GLU A 2 -16.76 -11.14 -5.66
C GLU A 2 -16.82 -12.62 -5.27
N HIS A 3 -17.69 -12.97 -4.32
CA HIS A 3 -17.91 -14.35 -3.90
C HIS A 3 -19.05 -14.92 -4.73
N SER A 4 -18.72 -15.54 -5.87
CA SER A 4 -19.69 -16.22 -6.72
C SER A 4 -19.43 -17.73 -6.73
N SER A 5 -19.86 -18.43 -5.67
CA SER A 5 -20.13 -19.87 -5.77
C SER A 5 -21.61 -20.07 -6.10
N GLY A 6 -21.90 -20.90 -7.11
CA GLY A 6 -23.22 -21.07 -7.75
C GLY A 6 -24.36 -21.62 -6.89
N THR A 7 -24.27 -21.56 -5.57
CA THR A 7 -25.32 -21.94 -4.63
C THR A 7 -25.49 -20.85 -3.58
N SER A 8 -26.26 -19.84 -3.97
CA SER A 8 -27.18 -19.07 -3.13
C SER A 8 -26.68 -18.66 -1.74
N ILE A 9 -25.67 -17.79 -1.63
CA ILE A 9 -25.61 -16.76 -0.57
C ILE A 9 -24.95 -15.51 -1.16
N LYS A 10 -25.72 -14.42 -1.35
CA LYS A 10 -25.19 -13.07 -1.64
C LYS A 10 -24.48 -12.51 -0.40
N GLY A 11 -23.43 -13.19 0.05
CA GLY A 11 -22.62 -12.79 1.19
C GLY A 11 -21.79 -11.56 0.86
N LYS A 12 -21.53 -10.71 1.86
CA LYS A 12 -20.58 -9.60 1.69
C LYS A 12 -19.25 -10.16 1.19
N THR A 13 -18.67 -9.48 0.20
CA THR A 13 -17.31 -9.78 -0.26
C THR A 13 -16.35 -9.75 0.92
N ARG A 14 -15.74 -10.89 1.27
CA ARG A 14 -14.83 -11.03 2.41
C ARG A 14 -13.57 -11.78 1.99
N VAL A 15 -12.40 -11.22 2.22
CA VAL A 15 -11.17 -11.98 2.00
C VAL A 15 -11.02 -13.01 3.12
N TYR A 16 -10.73 -14.27 2.77
CA TYR A 16 -10.43 -15.30 3.75
C TYR A 16 -9.20 -14.85 4.58
N PRO A 17 -9.18 -15.07 5.91
CA PRO A 17 -8.11 -14.60 6.79
C PRO A 17 -6.80 -15.42 6.66
N THR A 18 -6.43 -15.85 5.46
CA THR A 18 -5.16 -16.48 5.11
C THR A 18 -4.05 -15.44 5.06
N GLY A 19 -2.91 -15.73 5.71
CA GLY A 19 -1.68 -14.95 5.65
C GLY A 19 -1.20 -14.40 6.99
N ALA A 20 0.00 -13.81 6.98
CA ALA A 20 0.62 -13.19 8.15
C ALA A 20 -0.14 -11.90 8.54
N LYS A 21 -1.13 -12.03 9.43
CA LYS A 21 -2.03 -10.93 9.83
C LYS A 21 -1.29 -9.77 10.49
N LEU A 22 -0.32 -10.07 11.35
CA LEU A 22 0.51 -9.07 12.02
C LEU A 22 1.29 -8.24 11.01
N LEU A 23 2.07 -8.91 10.14
CA LEU A 23 2.82 -8.25 9.07
C LEU A 23 1.93 -7.36 8.18
N LYS A 24 0.73 -7.85 7.85
CA LYS A 24 -0.23 -7.07 7.06
C LYS A 24 -0.75 -5.84 7.82
N ALA A 25 -0.97 -5.95 9.13
CA ALA A 25 -1.38 -4.85 9.98
C ALA A 25 -0.27 -3.80 10.06
N ASP A 26 0.97 -4.22 10.35
CA ASP A 26 2.14 -3.35 10.44
C ASP A 26 2.38 -2.59 9.14
N LEU A 27 2.34 -3.30 8.00
CA LEU A 27 2.50 -2.68 6.69
C LEU A 27 1.36 -1.71 6.35
N SER A 28 0.15 -1.95 6.89
CA SER A 28 -0.96 -1.01 6.75
C SER A 28 -0.74 0.26 7.56
N GLN A 29 -0.24 0.14 8.79
CA GLN A 29 0.09 1.30 9.61
C GLN A 29 1.27 2.09 9.04
N ALA A 30 2.31 1.40 8.56
CA ALA A 30 3.43 2.02 7.86
C ALA A 30 2.98 2.78 6.61
N ALA A 31 2.09 2.21 5.80
CA ALA A 31 1.54 2.89 4.63
C ALA A 31 0.71 4.13 5.01
N ASN A 32 -0.12 4.05 6.05
CA ASN A 32 -0.89 5.20 6.52
C ASN A 32 0.02 6.33 7.01
N SER A 33 1.06 6.01 7.80
CA SER A 33 2.04 6.99 8.25
C SER A 33 2.80 7.61 7.08
N ALA A 34 3.24 6.79 6.12
CA ALA A 34 3.99 7.27 4.95
C ALA A 34 3.16 8.23 4.08
N ILE A 35 1.85 8.01 3.92
CA ILE A 35 1.00 8.92 3.15
C ILE A 35 0.88 10.31 3.80
N VAL A 36 1.05 10.39 5.13
CA VAL A 36 0.98 11.67 5.87
C VAL A 36 2.31 12.40 5.83
N TRP A 37 3.43 11.70 6.06
CA TRP A 37 4.73 12.31 6.33
C TRP A 37 5.70 12.28 5.15
N ASP A 38 5.66 11.26 4.29
CA ASP A 38 6.54 11.15 3.12
C ASP A 38 5.91 11.83 1.91
N LYS A 39 6.58 12.88 1.40
CA LYS A 39 6.08 13.71 0.30
C LYS A 39 5.86 12.90 -0.99
N GLU A 40 6.74 11.97 -1.33
CA GLU A 40 6.60 11.15 -2.54
C GLU A 40 5.43 10.17 -2.42
N MET A 41 5.28 9.54 -1.25
CA MET A 41 4.18 8.60 -0.99
C MET A 41 2.85 9.33 -0.96
N LYS A 42 2.80 10.55 -0.41
CA LYS A 42 1.62 11.41 -0.45
C LYS A 42 1.22 11.78 -1.88
N GLU A 43 2.17 12.29 -2.68
CA GLU A 43 1.91 12.66 -4.09
C GLU A 43 1.44 11.43 -4.89
N TYR A 44 2.07 10.27 -4.66
CA TYR A 44 1.69 9.01 -5.31
C TYR A 44 0.28 8.57 -4.91
N TYR A 45 -0.07 8.65 -3.62
CA TYR A 45 -1.41 8.34 -3.10
C TYR A 45 -2.46 9.26 -3.71
N GLU A 46 -2.24 10.57 -3.68
CA GLU A 46 -3.17 11.57 -4.20
C GLU A 46 -3.40 11.38 -5.70
N ARG A 47 -2.34 11.17 -6.47
CA ARG A 47 -2.44 10.88 -7.91
C ARG A 47 -3.28 9.63 -8.17
N LYS A 48 -3.05 8.55 -7.42
CA LYS A 48 -3.81 7.30 -7.55
C LYS A 48 -5.27 7.45 -7.11
N ARG A 49 -5.57 8.33 -6.15
CA ARG A 49 -6.95 8.68 -5.77
C ARG A 49 -7.64 9.51 -6.85
N LYS A 50 -6.93 10.45 -7.48
CA LYS A 50 -7.42 11.25 -8.62
C LYS A 50 -7.74 10.38 -9.84
N GLU A 51 -7.04 9.25 -10.04
CA GLU A 51 -7.38 8.22 -11.03
C GLU A 51 -8.73 7.49 -10.74
N GLY A 52 -9.47 7.85 -9.69
CA GLY A 52 -10.77 7.25 -9.35
C GLY A 52 -10.66 5.88 -8.64
N LYS A 53 -9.47 5.47 -8.21
CA LYS A 53 -9.27 4.16 -7.58
C LYS A 53 -9.81 4.10 -6.15
N ALA A 54 -10.42 2.96 -5.83
CA ALA A 54 -10.87 2.65 -4.48
C ALA A 54 -9.71 2.73 -3.47
N TYR A 55 -9.99 3.25 -2.27
CA TYR A 55 -8.99 3.51 -1.24
C TYR A 55 -8.09 2.29 -0.95
N GLY A 56 -8.69 1.11 -0.77
CA GLY A 56 -7.93 -0.11 -0.48
C GLY A 56 -6.97 -0.53 -1.59
N VAL A 57 -7.33 -0.26 -2.86
CA VAL A 57 -6.44 -0.52 -4.01
C VAL A 57 -5.27 0.45 -4.01
N VAL A 58 -5.54 1.73 -3.74
CA VAL A 58 -4.48 2.74 -3.65
C VAL A 58 -3.54 2.43 -2.49
N LEU A 59 -4.08 2.08 -1.31
CA LEU A 59 -3.27 1.73 -0.16
C LEU A 59 -2.38 0.51 -0.43
N ASN A 60 -2.88 -0.51 -1.13
CA ASN A 60 -2.07 -1.64 -1.57
C ASN A 60 -0.94 -1.23 -2.50
N ALA A 61 -1.16 -0.26 -3.40
CA ALA A 61 -0.12 0.27 -4.26
C ALA A 61 0.97 1.03 -3.48
N VAL A 62 0.60 1.77 -2.43
CA VAL A 62 1.55 2.43 -1.52
C VAL A 62 2.36 1.38 -0.76
N LYS A 63 1.72 0.34 -0.20
CA LYS A 63 2.40 -0.77 0.47
C LYS A 63 3.44 -1.43 -0.43
N PHE A 64 3.09 -1.69 -1.68
CA PHE A 64 4.02 -2.28 -2.65
C PHE A 64 5.23 -1.37 -2.91
N LYS A 65 5.02 -0.06 -3.07
CA LYS A 65 6.12 0.90 -3.19
C LYS A 65 7.04 0.91 -1.97
N LEU A 66 6.48 0.89 -0.75
CA LEU A 66 7.27 0.83 0.48
C LEU A 66 8.13 -0.43 0.55
N VAL A 67 7.54 -1.59 0.28
CA VAL A 67 8.26 -2.87 0.23
C VAL A 67 9.38 -2.82 -0.80
N GLY A 68 9.10 -2.31 -2.01
CA GLY A 68 10.13 -2.14 -3.05
C GLY A 68 11.29 -1.24 -2.61
N ARG A 69 11.00 -0.13 -1.91
CA ARG A 69 12.04 0.76 -1.35
C ARG A 69 12.87 0.06 -0.29
N MET A 70 12.24 -0.68 0.63
CA MET A 70 12.94 -1.43 1.68
C MET A 70 13.91 -2.43 1.05
N PHE A 71 13.46 -3.23 0.08
CA PHE A 71 14.32 -4.17 -0.63
C PHE A 71 15.45 -3.48 -1.40
N ALA A 72 15.18 -2.34 -2.05
CA ALA A 72 16.21 -1.60 -2.78
C ALA A 72 17.32 -1.07 -1.85
N VAL A 73 16.95 -0.55 -0.67
CA VAL A 73 17.90 -0.07 0.34
C VAL A 73 18.75 -1.23 0.87
N VAL A 74 18.11 -2.35 1.24
CA VAL A 74 18.81 -3.55 1.73
C VAL A 74 19.78 -4.09 0.68
N LYS A 75 19.35 -4.19 -0.58
CA LYS A 75 20.20 -4.68 -1.68
C LYS A 75 21.37 -3.75 -1.99
N ARG A 76 21.16 -2.43 -1.90
CA ARG A 76 22.19 -1.42 -2.18
C ARG A 76 23.22 -1.31 -1.06
N GLY A 77 22.84 -1.63 0.19
CA GLY A 77 23.72 -1.54 1.36
C GLY A 77 24.01 -0.11 1.83
N THR A 78 23.32 0.90 1.29
CA THR A 78 23.47 2.30 1.73
C THR A 78 22.13 2.87 2.21
N PRO A 79 22.14 3.78 3.21
CA PRO A 79 20.91 4.36 3.77
C PRO A 79 19.96 4.94 2.74
N PHE A 80 18.67 4.98 3.06
CA PHE A 80 17.67 5.66 2.24
C PHE A 80 18.01 7.16 2.13
N VAL A 81 17.86 7.72 0.92
CA VAL A 81 18.07 9.14 0.64
C VAL A 81 16.75 9.74 0.18
N GLU A 82 16.30 10.80 0.84
CA GLU A 82 15.07 11.50 0.47
C GLU A 82 15.33 12.41 -0.75
N LEU A 83 14.85 11.98 -1.92
CA LEU A 83 15.08 12.69 -3.19
C LEU A 83 14.18 13.93 -3.36
N MET A 84 13.00 13.93 -2.74
CA MET A 84 12.01 15.00 -2.89
C MET A 84 12.36 16.29 -2.14
N THR A 85 13.40 16.29 -1.31
CA THR A 85 13.90 17.49 -0.62
C THR A 85 14.45 18.54 -1.60
N TYR A 86 14.87 18.13 -2.80
CA TYR A 86 15.42 19.00 -3.84
C TYR A 86 14.38 19.51 -4.85
N LYS A 87 13.14 19.02 -4.79
CA LYS A 87 12.06 19.46 -5.69
C LYS A 87 11.49 20.76 -5.13
N LYS A 88 11.87 21.87 -5.78
CA LYS A 88 11.47 23.24 -5.44
C LYS A 88 9.98 23.45 -5.68
#